data_AF-A0A6B3HT49-F1
#
_entry.id   AF-A0A6B3HT49-F1
#
_cell.length_a   1.000
_cell.length_b   1.000
_cell.length_c   1.000
_cell.angle_alpha   90.00
_cell.angle_beta   90.00
_cell.angle_gamma   90.00
#
_symmetry.space_group_name_H-M   'P 1'
#
loop_
_entity.id
_entity.type
_entity.pdbx_description
1 polymer ?
#
loop_
_entity_poly.entity_id
_entity_poly.type
_entity_poly.pdbx_seq_one_letter_code
_entity_poly.pdbx_strand_id
1 'polypeptide(L)'
;RIAILRKKAVQEQLNAPPEVLEFIASRISRNIRELEGALIRVTAFASLNRQPVDLGLTEIVLKDLIPGGEESAPEITAPAIMAATADYFGLTV
;
A
#
# COMPACT_ATOMS: atom_id res chain seq x y z
N ARG A 1 2.30 -16.41 -8.57
CA ARG A 1 1.66 -15.14 -8.17
C ARG A 1 1.96 -14.02 -9.15
N ILE A 2 3.24 -13.79 -9.51
CA ILE A 2 3.63 -12.91 -10.63
C ILE A 2 2.88 -13.24 -11.93
N ALA A 3 2.68 -14.52 -12.25
CA ALA A 3 1.92 -14.91 -13.44
C ALA A 3 0.47 -14.40 -13.46
N ILE A 4 -0.18 -14.28 -12.29
CA ILE A 4 -1.55 -13.75 -12.16
C ILE A 4 -1.53 -12.24 -12.44
N LEU A 5 -0.60 -11.52 -11.80
CA LEU A 5 -0.39 -10.09 -12.01
C LEU A 5 -0.05 -9.76 -13.47
N ARG A 6 0.88 -10.50 -14.08
CA ARG A 6 1.26 -10.34 -15.49
C ARG A 6 0.06 -10.59 -16.41
N LYS A 7 -0.71 -11.65 -16.17
CA LYS A 7 -1.92 -11.93 -16.94
C LYS A 7 -2.93 -10.78 -16.85
N LYS A 8 -3.15 -10.24 -15.65
CA LYS A 8 -4.08 -9.12 -15.43
C LYS A 8 -3.58 -7.82 -16.06
N ALA A 9 -2.31 -7.50 -15.91
CA ALA A 9 -1.70 -6.31 -16.53
C ALA A 9 -1.84 -6.33 -18.06
N VAL A 10 -1.64 -7.50 -18.69
CA VAL A 10 -1.86 -7.66 -20.13
C VAL A 10 -3.35 -7.55 -20.49
N GLN A 11 -4.22 -8.22 -19.74
CA GLN A 11 -5.66 -8.23 -20.00
C GLN A 11 -6.29 -6.84 -19.93
N GLU A 12 -5.85 -6.00 -18.99
CA GLU A 12 -6.38 -4.66 -18.76
C GLU A 12 -5.49 -3.54 -19.36
N GLN A 13 -4.50 -3.90 -20.19
CA GLN A 13 -3.53 -2.97 -20.80
C GLN A 13 -2.88 -2.00 -19.79
N LEU A 14 -2.58 -2.49 -18.59
CA LEU A 14 -1.92 -1.73 -17.55
C LEU A 14 -0.42 -1.68 -17.82
N ASN A 15 0.13 -0.47 -17.93
CA ASN A 15 1.56 -0.29 -18.12
C ASN A 15 2.28 -0.40 -16.77
N ALA A 16 2.82 -1.58 -16.46
CA ALA A 16 3.56 -1.85 -15.24
C ALA A 16 4.86 -2.63 -15.56
N PRO A 17 6.05 -2.07 -15.26
CA PRO A 17 7.32 -2.75 -15.50
C PRO A 17 7.46 -4.08 -14.72
N PRO A 18 8.26 -5.04 -15.21
CA PRO A 18 8.45 -6.34 -14.56
C PRO A 18 8.89 -6.24 -13.09
N GLU A 19 9.81 -5.33 -12.80
CA GLU A 19 10.31 -5.04 -11.44
C GLU A 19 9.21 -4.57 -10.48
N VAL A 20 8.25 -3.78 -10.96
CA VAL A 20 7.09 -3.34 -10.17
C VAL A 20 6.15 -4.53 -9.88
N LEU A 21 5.90 -5.38 -10.89
CA LEU A 21 5.09 -6.58 -10.70
C LEU A 21 5.74 -7.57 -9.72
N GLU A 22 7.06 -7.69 -9.76
CA GLU A 22 7.86 -8.49 -8.82
C GLU A 22 7.81 -7.91 -7.41
N PHE A 23 7.96 -6.60 -7.28
CA PHE A 23 7.84 -5.90 -6.00
C PHE A 23 6.48 -6.15 -5.35
N ILE A 24 5.39 -5.91 -6.08
CA ILE A 24 4.01 -6.12 -5.59
C ILE A 24 3.80 -7.59 -5.19
N ALA A 25 4.27 -8.54 -6.00
CA ALA A 25 4.14 -9.96 -5.72
C ALA A 25 4.96 -10.45 -4.52
N SER A 26 6.08 -9.81 -4.22
CA SER A 26 6.94 -10.13 -3.08
C SER A 26 6.37 -9.62 -1.75
N ARG A 27 5.73 -8.45 -1.77
CA ARG A 27 5.20 -7.77 -0.56
C ARG A 27 3.77 -8.17 -0.20
N ILE A 28 2.94 -8.52 -1.19
CA ILE A 28 1.52 -8.84 -0.98
C ILE A 28 1.30 -10.35 -1.20
N SER A 29 1.47 -11.12 -0.13
CA SER A 29 1.47 -12.58 -0.19
C SER A 29 0.19 -13.24 0.34
N ARG A 30 -0.64 -12.51 1.09
CA ARG A 30 -1.77 -13.09 1.84
C ARG A 30 -3.01 -13.33 0.98
N ASN A 31 -3.39 -12.41 0.08
CA ASN A 31 -4.65 -12.49 -0.69
C ASN A 31 -4.49 -12.09 -2.17
N ILE A 32 -5.08 -12.84 -3.10
CA ILE A 32 -5.06 -12.53 -4.54
C ILE A 32 -5.80 -11.21 -4.83
N ARG A 33 -6.88 -10.90 -4.10
CA ARG A 33 -7.60 -9.62 -4.25
C ARG A 33 -6.75 -8.42 -3.84
N GLU A 34 -5.99 -8.54 -2.76
CA GLU A 34 -5.06 -7.48 -2.33
C GLU A 34 -3.95 -7.29 -3.36
N LEU A 35 -3.42 -8.39 -3.91
CA LEU A 35 -2.40 -8.38 -4.94
C LEU A 35 -2.85 -7.62 -6.19
N GLU A 36 -4.06 -7.95 -6.68
CA GLU A 36 -4.65 -7.27 -7.83
C GLU A 36 -5.04 -5.83 -7.50
N GLY A 37 -5.58 -5.57 -6.31
CA GLY A 37 -5.95 -4.23 -5.86
C GLY A 37 -4.74 -3.28 -5.79
N ALA A 38 -3.58 -3.78 -5.37
CA ALA A 38 -2.34 -3.01 -5.36
C ALA A 38 -1.86 -2.63 -6.76
N LEU A 39 -1.92 -3.58 -7.72
CA LEU A 39 -1.60 -3.28 -9.12
C LEU A 39 -2.50 -2.17 -9.66
N ILE A 40 -3.82 -2.31 -9.49
CA ILE A 40 -4.79 -1.31 -9.95
C ILE A 40 -4.52 0.04 -9.32
N ARG A 41 -4.25 0.09 -8.02
CA ARG A 41 -3.98 1.34 -7.29
C ARG A 41 -2.75 2.06 -7.84
N VAL A 42 -1.64 1.36 -8.03
CA VAL A 42 -0.39 1.93 -8.55
C VAL A 42 -0.60 2.48 -9.97
N THR A 43 -1.22 1.70 -10.85
CA THR A 43 -1.43 2.10 -12.24
C THR A 43 -2.44 3.24 -12.37
N ALA A 44 -3.47 3.26 -11.51
CA ALA A 44 -4.44 4.35 -11.46
C ALA A 44 -3.80 5.65 -10.96
N PHE A 45 -2.99 5.57 -9.90
CA PHE A 45 -2.28 6.73 -9.36
C PHE A 45 -1.32 7.32 -10.40
N ALA A 46 -0.54 6.48 -11.08
CA ALA A 46 0.36 6.89 -12.16
C ALA A 46 -0.40 7.58 -13.30
N SER A 47 -1.51 6.99 -13.73
CA SER A 47 -2.39 7.54 -14.78
C SER A 47 -2.97 8.90 -14.41
N LEU A 48 -3.51 9.04 -13.19
CA LEU A 48 -4.08 10.30 -12.68
C LEU A 48 -3.03 11.42 -12.58
N ASN A 49 -1.79 11.08 -12.19
CA ASN A 49 -0.69 12.03 -12.07
C ASN A 49 0.10 12.22 -13.37
N ARG A 50 -0.27 11.52 -14.45
CA ARG A 50 0.45 11.50 -15.74
C ARG A 50 1.95 11.19 -15.59
N GLN A 51 2.26 10.28 -14.67
CA GLN A 51 3.62 9.83 -14.40
C GLN A 51 3.79 8.36 -14.82
N PRO A 52 5.01 7.95 -15.21
CA PRO A 52 5.28 6.54 -15.45
C PRO A 52 5.13 5.73 -14.17
N VAL A 53 4.79 4.45 -14.31
CA VAL A 53 4.84 3.50 -13.20
C VAL A 53 6.30 3.08 -13.01
N ASP A 54 6.86 3.38 -11.85
CA ASP A 54 8.20 2.94 -11.41
C ASP A 54 8.17 2.42 -9.97
N LEU A 55 9.30 1.90 -9.48
CA LEU A 55 9.42 1.37 -8.12
C LEU A 55 9.20 2.45 -7.05
N GLY A 56 9.70 3.67 -7.25
CA GLY A 56 9.56 4.74 -6.27
C GLY A 56 8.10 5.15 -6.06
N LEU A 57 7.36 5.33 -7.15
CA LEU A 57 5.92 5.58 -7.12
C LEU A 57 5.17 4.43 -6.44
N THR A 58 5.55 3.19 -6.77
CA THR A 58 4.94 1.98 -6.22
C THR A 58 5.13 1.91 -4.70
N GLU A 59 6.33 2.20 -4.19
CA GLU A 59 6.62 2.23 -2.76
C GLU A 59 5.80 3.30 -2.03
N ILE A 60 5.68 4.50 -2.61
CA ILE A 60 4.88 5.59 -2.03
C ILE A 60 3.40 5.18 -1.95
N VAL A 61 2.85 4.64 -3.04
CA VAL A 61 1.43 4.29 -3.14
C VAL A 61 1.04 3.10 -2.27
N LEU A 62 1.98 2.18 -2.04
CA LEU A 62 1.73 0.94 -1.29
C LEU A 62 2.26 0.97 0.15
N LYS A 63 2.86 2.08 0.61
CA LYS A 63 3.43 2.23 1.95
C LYS A 63 2.49 1.73 3.06
N ASP A 64 1.23 2.13 3.02
CA ASP A 64 0.22 1.79 4.04
C ASP A 64 -0.43 0.40 3.83
N LEU A 65 -0.13 -0.25 2.70
CA LEU A 65 -0.67 -1.58 2.35
C LEU A 65 0.32 -2.71 2.61
N ILE A 66 1.61 -2.41 2.70
CA ILE A 66 2.65 -3.42 2.89
C ILE A 66 2.72 -3.78 4.38
N PRO A 67 2.40 -5.03 4.76
CA PRO A 67 2.56 -5.46 6.14
C PRO A 67 4.05 -5.39 6.52
N GLY A 68 4.35 -4.68 7.60
CA GLY A 68 5.72 -4.42 8.07
C GLY A 68 6.20 -2.96 7.94
N GLY A 69 5.40 -2.06 7.36
CA GLY A 69 5.66 -0.61 7.39
C GLY A 69 5.24 0.07 8.70
N GLU A 70 4.36 -0.57 9.47
CA GLU A 70 3.75 -0.07 10.71
C GLU A 70 3.78 -1.07 11.87
N GLU A 71 4.61 -2.12 11.84
CA GLU A 71 4.86 -2.94 13.06
C GLU A 71 5.62 -2.15 14.16
N SER A 72 5.84 -0.85 13.95
CA SER A 72 6.40 0.09 14.93
C SER A 72 5.56 1.34 15.14
N ALA A 73 4.40 1.48 14.48
CA ALA A 73 3.42 2.47 14.89
C ALA A 73 2.63 1.86 16.06
N PRO A 74 2.66 2.46 17.27
CA PRO A 74 1.86 1.95 18.36
C PRO A 74 0.40 1.91 17.91
N GLU A 75 -0.28 0.77 18.15
CA GLU A 75 -1.72 0.68 17.90
C GLU A 75 -2.41 1.89 18.55
N ILE A 76 -3.18 2.63 17.76
CA ILE A 76 -3.99 3.72 18.28
C ILE A 76 -5.16 3.09 19.05
N THR A 77 -5.00 3.01 20.37
CA THR A 77 -6.01 2.46 21.28
C THR A 77 -6.85 3.57 21.90
N ALA A 78 -8.08 3.26 22.32
CA ALA A 78 -8.92 4.22 23.03
C ALA A 78 -8.22 4.85 24.27
N PRO A 79 -7.50 4.08 25.11
CA PRO A 79 -6.70 4.66 26.19
C PRO A 79 -5.63 5.65 25.72
N ALA A 80 -4.94 5.37 24.61
CA ALA A 80 -3.91 6.26 24.07
C ALA A 80 -4.50 7.61 23.61
N ILE A 81 -5.66 7.57 22.95
CA ILE A 81 -6.38 8.79 22.54
C ILE A 81 -6.83 9.60 23.76
N MET A 82 -7.40 8.93 24.76
CA MET A 82 -7.87 9.59 25.99
C MET A 82 -6.71 10.23 26.76
N ALA A 83 -5.60 9.52 26.94
CA ALA A 83 -4.41 10.03 27.62
C ALA A 83 -3.82 11.25 26.89
N ALA A 84 -3.65 11.19 25.57
CA ALA A 84 -3.13 12.32 24.80
C ALA A 84 -4.06 13.55 24.84
N THR A 85 -5.38 13.33 24.81
CA THR A 85 -6.37 14.40 24.92
C THR A 85 -6.35 15.02 26.33
N ALA A 86 -6.27 14.18 27.36
CA ALA A 86 -6.26 14.62 28.73
C ALA A 86 -4.99 15.40 29.08
N ASP A 87 -3.82 14.93 28.63
CA ASP A 87 -2.55 15.65 28.77
C ASP A 87 -2.59 17.05 28.15
N TYR A 88 -3.13 17.16 26.92
CA TYR A 88 -3.30 18.44 26.24
C TYR A 88 -4.18 19.45 27.01
N PHE A 89 -5.23 18.96 27.69
CA PHE A 89 -6.14 19.79 28.48
C PHE A 89 -5.80 19.84 29.98
N GLY A 90 -4.70 19.22 30.43
CA GLY A 90 -4.32 19.13 31.83
C GLY A 90 -5.32 18.35 32.70
N LEU A 91 -6.00 17.37 32.12
CA LEU A 91 -6.97 16.50 32.77
C LEU A 91 -6.33 15.14 33.09
N THR A 92 -6.87 14.44 34.08
CA THR A 92 -6.51 13.05 34.41
C THR A 92 -7.58 12.09 33.93
N VAL A 93 -7.16 10.97 33.34
CA VAL A 93 -8.00 9.85 32.86
C VAL A 93 -7.76 8.62 33.72
#